data_AF-A0A5B9PBB8-F1
#
_entry.id   AF-A0A5B9PBB8-F1
#
_cell.length_a   1.000
_cell.length_b   1.000
_cell.length_c   1.000
_cell.angle_alpha   90.00
_cell.angle_beta   90.00
_cell.angle_gamma   90.00
#
_symmetry.space_group_name_H-M   'P 1'
#
loop_
_entity.id
_entity.type
_entity.pdbx_description
1 polymer ?
#
loop_
_entity_poly.entity_id
_entity_poly.type
_entity_poly.pdbx_seq_one_letter_code
_entity_poly.pdbx_strand_id
1 'polypeptide(L)'
;MQTSDANLHSDAFVESLTQHDIKALHGEIDSNNPILDVVPAGESHPRADVFRKLKLDESKLSNFRTSGMNMVDFLTWQVSPSYDITCMSANNDHENNGLEMTDPNRKVYGIRLSLTPD
;
A
#
# COMPACT_ATOMS: atom_id res chain seq x y z
N MET A 1 20.80 4.32 17.35
CA MET A 1 19.94 3.29 16.74
C MET A 1 19.79 3.71 15.29
N GLN A 2 20.49 3.04 14.39
CA GLN A 2 20.73 3.49 13.01
C GLN A 2 19.62 2.91 12.12
N THR A 3 19.01 3.77 11.30
CA THR A 3 17.72 3.57 10.62
C THR A 3 17.75 2.46 9.58
N SER A 4 16.64 1.72 9.53
CA SER A 4 16.41 0.48 8.80
C SER A 4 16.11 0.67 7.30
N ASP A 5 16.78 1.61 6.63
CA ASP A 5 16.52 1.90 5.21
C ASP A 5 17.32 1.00 4.26
N ALA A 6 18.29 0.24 4.79
CA ALA A 6 19.25 -0.53 4.00
C ALA A 6 18.65 -1.71 3.19
N ASN A 7 17.35 -2.01 3.35
CA ASN A 7 16.69 -3.12 2.65
C ASN A 7 15.39 -2.73 1.95
N LEU A 8 15.10 -1.44 1.71
CA LEU A 8 13.91 -1.05 0.96
C LEU A 8 14.03 -1.33 -0.55
N HIS A 9 12.93 -1.24 -1.31
CA HIS A 9 12.98 -1.19 -2.76
C HIS A 9 13.55 0.15 -3.24
N SER A 10 14.05 0.19 -4.48
CA SER A 10 14.47 1.46 -5.07
C SER A 10 13.26 2.28 -5.52
N ASP A 11 13.39 3.61 -5.48
CA ASP A 11 12.36 4.51 -6.00
C ASP A 11 12.03 4.22 -7.46
N ALA A 12 13.04 3.97 -8.30
CA ALA A 12 12.85 3.64 -9.72
C ALA A 12 12.01 2.37 -9.93
N PHE A 13 12.15 1.37 -9.04
CA PHE A 13 11.29 0.20 -9.09
C PHE A 13 9.85 0.56 -8.71
N VAL A 14 9.65 1.32 -7.63
CA VAL A 14 8.31 1.71 -7.16
C VAL A 14 7.59 2.61 -8.16
N GLU A 15 8.30 3.59 -8.76
CA GLU A 15 7.79 4.45 -9.82
C GLU A 15 7.34 3.64 -11.04
N SER A 16 8.00 2.51 -11.35
CA SER A 16 7.61 1.64 -12.46
C SER A 16 6.30 0.88 -12.25
N LEU A 17 5.77 0.84 -11.02
CA LEU A 17 4.50 0.16 -10.70
C LEU A 17 3.26 0.96 -11.13
N THR A 18 3.43 2.22 -11.51
CA THR A 18 2.34 3.12 -11.91
C THR A 18 2.68 3.84 -13.21
N GLN A 19 1.65 4.24 -13.97
CA GLN A 19 1.80 5.12 -15.14
C GLN A 19 1.73 6.59 -14.77
N HIS A 20 1.44 6.91 -13.50
CA HIS A 20 1.23 8.26 -13.02
C HIS A 20 2.48 8.82 -12.34
N ASP A 21 2.76 10.10 -12.58
CA ASP A 21 3.81 10.82 -11.86
C ASP A 21 3.31 11.22 -10.46
N ILE A 22 3.58 10.34 -9.48
CA ILE A 22 3.15 10.55 -8.09
C ILE A 22 3.80 11.79 -7.47
N LYS A 23 5.01 12.18 -7.90
CA LYS A 23 5.66 13.40 -7.39
C LYS A 23 4.93 14.65 -7.88
N ALA A 24 4.46 14.65 -9.12
CA ALA A 24 3.66 15.75 -9.67
C ALA A 24 2.28 15.89 -8.99
N LEU A 25 1.76 14.81 -8.39
CA LEU A 25 0.49 14.80 -7.66
C LEU A 25 0.65 15.22 -6.19
N HIS A 26 1.88 15.48 -5.72
CA HIS A 26 2.13 15.85 -4.35
C HIS A 26 1.48 17.21 -3.99
N GLY A 27 0.72 17.24 -2.90
CA GLY A 27 -0.02 18.43 -2.45
C GLY A 27 -1.47 18.48 -2.93
N GLU A 28 -1.91 17.55 -3.79
CA GLU A 28 -3.32 17.30 -4.01
C GLU A 28 -3.93 16.49 -2.85
N ILE A 29 -5.25 16.57 -2.67
CA ILE A 29 -5.95 15.80 -1.64
C ILE A 29 -5.68 14.31 -1.91
N ASP A 30 -5.23 13.56 -0.89
CA ASP A 30 -4.87 12.14 -0.98
C ASP A 30 -5.92 11.25 -1.69
N SER A 31 -7.18 11.68 -1.74
CA SER A 31 -8.25 11.02 -2.50
C SER A 31 -8.03 11.00 -4.02
N ASN A 32 -7.13 11.83 -4.55
CA ASN A 32 -6.79 11.91 -5.97
C ASN A 32 -5.63 10.98 -6.36
N ASN A 33 -4.93 10.39 -5.40
CA ASN A 33 -3.84 9.48 -5.72
C ASN A 33 -4.40 8.27 -6.50
N PRO A 34 -3.87 7.98 -7.70
CA PRO A 34 -4.41 6.96 -8.57
C PRO A 34 -4.29 5.59 -7.91
N ILE A 35 -5.38 4.83 -7.97
CA ILE A 35 -5.42 3.44 -7.55
C ILE A 35 -4.68 2.63 -8.62
N LEU A 36 -3.82 1.70 -8.20
CA LEU A 36 -3.16 0.78 -9.12
C LEU A 36 -4.16 -0.28 -9.61
N ASP A 37 -4.14 -0.58 -10.90
CA ASP A 37 -5.05 -1.53 -11.57
C ASP A 37 -4.82 -3.02 -11.20
N VAL A 38 -4.10 -3.31 -10.11
CA VAL A 38 -3.80 -4.68 -9.67
C VAL A 38 -4.94 -5.33 -8.88
N VAL A 39 -5.86 -4.51 -8.35
CA VAL A 39 -7.13 -4.94 -7.77
C VAL A 39 -8.26 -4.30 -8.58
N PRO A 40 -8.96 -5.08 -9.44
CA PRO A 40 -10.06 -4.56 -10.24
C PRO A 40 -11.18 -3.98 -9.38
N ALA A 41 -11.85 -2.94 -9.90
CA ALA A 41 -12.98 -2.32 -9.21
C ALA A 41 -14.09 -3.34 -8.91
N GLY A 42 -14.52 -3.40 -7.64
CA GLY A 42 -15.54 -4.35 -7.16
C GLY A 42 -15.00 -5.71 -6.76
N GLU A 43 -13.70 -5.96 -6.91
CA GLU A 43 -13.04 -7.18 -6.44
C GLU A 43 -12.24 -6.94 -5.16
N SER A 44 -11.92 -8.04 -4.46
CA SER A 44 -10.94 -8.05 -3.38
C SER A 44 -10.00 -9.24 -3.54
N HIS A 45 -8.73 -9.03 -3.22
CA HIS A 45 -7.69 -10.05 -3.31
C HIS A 45 -6.94 -10.12 -1.98
N PRO A 46 -6.40 -11.30 -1.58
CA PRO A 46 -5.47 -11.39 -0.47
C PRO A 46 -4.30 -10.43 -0.66
N ARG A 47 -3.89 -9.72 0.40
CA ARG A 47 -2.79 -8.75 0.36
C ARG A 47 -1.52 -9.35 -0.25
N ALA A 48 -1.15 -10.57 0.14
CA ALA A 48 0.04 -11.24 -0.39
C ALA A 48 -0.05 -11.52 -1.91
N ASP A 49 -1.24 -11.80 -2.44
CA ASP A 49 -1.42 -12.00 -3.88
C ASP A 49 -1.26 -10.69 -4.65
N VAL A 50 -1.76 -9.58 -4.10
CA VAL A 50 -1.57 -8.24 -4.67
C VAL A 50 -0.08 -7.87 -4.69
N PHE A 51 0.64 -8.10 -3.59
CA PHE A 51 2.07 -7.78 -3.50
C PHE A 51 2.88 -8.64 -4.46
N ARG A 52 2.53 -9.93 -4.60
CA ARG A 52 3.15 -10.83 -5.59
C ARG A 52 2.93 -10.34 -7.02
N LYS A 53 1.72 -9.88 -7.37
CA LYS A 53 1.42 -9.31 -8.70
C LYS A 53 2.24 -8.05 -8.99
N LEU A 54 2.44 -7.19 -7.98
CA LEU A 54 3.31 -6.01 -8.05
C LEU A 54 4.81 -6.35 -7.95
N LYS A 55 5.16 -7.62 -7.72
CA LYS A 55 6.54 -8.07 -7.47
C LYS A 55 7.20 -7.36 -6.28
N LEU A 56 6.39 -6.94 -5.31
CA LEU A 56 6.86 -6.36 -4.06
C LEU A 56 7.35 -7.47 -3.14
N ASP A 57 8.61 -7.38 -2.75
CA ASP A 57 9.19 -8.21 -1.70
C ASP A 57 8.75 -7.66 -0.33
N GLU A 58 7.94 -8.44 0.37
CA GLU A 58 7.41 -8.06 1.69
C GLU A 58 8.50 -7.95 2.78
N SER A 59 9.66 -8.59 2.59
CA SER A 59 10.79 -8.45 3.51
C SER A 59 11.51 -7.09 3.41
N LYS A 60 11.16 -6.31 2.38
CA LYS A 60 11.70 -4.97 2.09
C LYS A 60 10.73 -3.84 2.42
N LEU A 61 9.73 -4.14 3.26
CA LEU A 61 8.78 -3.17 3.75
C LEU A 61 9.22 -2.70 5.13
N SER A 62 8.97 -1.44 5.45
CA SER A 62 9.23 -0.91 6.78
C SER A 62 8.11 0.03 7.22
N ASN A 63 8.23 0.49 8.48
CA ASN A 63 7.44 1.60 9.01
C ASN A 63 5.93 1.43 8.78
N PHE A 64 5.37 0.29 9.18
CA PHE A 64 3.94 0.03 9.04
C PHE A 64 3.11 1.04 9.83
N ARG A 65 2.09 1.60 9.18
CA ARG A 65 1.13 2.56 9.75
C ARG A 65 -0.28 2.17 9.36
N THR A 66 -1.24 2.50 10.22
CA THR A 66 -2.66 2.28 9.94
C THR A 66 -3.48 3.51 10.27
N SER A 67 -4.51 3.78 9.48
CA SER A 67 -5.55 4.74 9.79
C SER A 67 -6.92 4.17 9.37
N GLY A 68 -7.99 4.73 9.92
CA GLY A 68 -9.35 4.28 9.63
C GLY A 68 -10.25 5.45 9.24
N MET A 69 -11.09 5.26 8.23
CA MET A 69 -12.15 6.19 7.86
C MET A 69 -13.41 5.41 7.51
N ASN A 70 -14.49 5.61 8.28
CA ASN A 70 -15.73 4.84 8.13
C ASN A 70 -15.47 3.32 8.17
N MET A 71 -15.83 2.60 7.09
CA MET A 71 -15.69 1.15 6.97
C MET A 71 -14.36 0.72 6.34
N VAL A 72 -13.42 1.65 6.19
CA VAL A 72 -12.13 1.46 5.50
C VAL A 72 -10.98 1.59 6.49
N ASP A 73 -10.13 0.57 6.52
CA ASP A 73 -8.80 0.63 7.10
C ASP A 73 -7.77 0.86 5.98
N PHE A 74 -6.94 1.89 6.16
CA PHE A 74 -5.77 2.14 5.33
C PHE A 74 -4.55 1.51 5.99
N LEU A 75 -3.90 0.62 5.25
CA LEU A 75 -2.75 -0.15 5.69
C LEU A 75 -1.54 0.33 4.88
N THR A 76 -0.65 1.08 5.51
CA THR A 76 0.43 1.79 4.82
C THR A 76 1.79 1.25 5.23
N TRP A 77 2.63 0.96 4.25
CA TRP A 77 4.04 0.60 4.46
C TRP A 77 4.93 1.51 3.66
N GLN A 78 6.10 1.83 4.21
CA GLN A 78 7.17 2.41 3.43
C GLN A 78 7.78 1.31 2.54
N VAL A 79 7.82 1.57 1.23
CA VAL A 79 8.33 0.61 0.23
C VAL A 79 9.66 1.03 -0.36
N SER A 80 9.97 2.32 -0.35
CA SER A 80 11.25 2.89 -0.77
C SER A 80 11.56 4.14 0.06
N PRO A 81 12.76 4.75 -0.08
CA PRO A 81 13.09 5.99 0.63
C PRO A 81 12.05 7.11 0.43
N SER A 82 11.49 7.23 -0.77
CA SER A 82 10.54 8.31 -1.10
C SER A 82 9.08 7.90 -1.19
N TYR A 83 8.75 6.61 -1.17
CA TYR A 83 7.40 6.14 -1.43
C TYR A 83 6.85 5.22 -0.35
N ASP A 84 5.56 5.43 -0.12
CA ASP A 84 4.67 4.55 0.62
C ASP A 84 3.74 3.81 -0.33
N ILE A 85 3.34 2.60 0.09
CA ILE A 85 2.19 1.91 -0.48
C ILE A 85 1.07 1.84 0.55
N THR A 86 -0.15 2.17 0.14
CA THR A 86 -1.33 2.10 0.99
C THR A 86 -2.32 1.12 0.39
N CYS A 87 -2.67 0.09 1.14
CA CYS A 87 -3.76 -0.82 0.83
C CYS A 87 -5.03 -0.37 1.54
N MET A 88 -6.18 -0.58 0.89
CA MET A 88 -7.48 -0.32 1.47
C MET A 88 -8.14 -1.66 1.80
N SER A 89 -8.51 -1.85 3.06
CA SER A 89 -9.14 -3.06 3.59
C SER A 89 -10.43 -2.70 4.32
N ALA A 90 -11.42 -3.58 4.27
CA ALA A 90 -12.74 -3.30 4.80
C ALA A 90 -12.86 -3.88 6.21
N ASN A 91 -13.21 -3.04 7.19
CA ASN A 91 -13.35 -3.47 8.59
C ASN A 91 -14.72 -4.13 8.88
N ASN A 92 -15.65 -4.07 7.92
CA ASN A 92 -16.95 -4.73 7.95
C ASN A 92 -17.01 -5.98 7.06
N ASP A 93 -15.91 -6.37 6.42
CA ASP A 93 -15.82 -7.61 5.64
C ASP A 93 -15.66 -8.81 6.59
N HIS A 94 -16.60 -9.74 6.53
CA HIS A 94 -16.59 -10.93 7.39
C HIS A 94 -15.37 -11.82 7.15
N GLU A 95 -14.79 -11.83 5.93
CA GLU A 95 -13.57 -12.59 5.64
C GLU A 95 -12.32 -12.01 6.33
N ASN A 96 -12.36 -10.74 6.73
CA ASN A 96 -11.29 -10.10 7.48
C ASN A 96 -11.42 -10.27 9.00
N ASN A 97 -12.52 -10.86 9.49
CA ASN A 97 -12.76 -11.00 10.92
C ASN A 97 -11.70 -11.89 11.58
N GLY A 98 -11.02 -11.36 12.60
CA GLY A 98 -9.99 -12.08 13.34
C GLY A 98 -8.63 -12.15 12.64
N LEU A 99 -8.48 -11.53 11.46
CA LEU A 99 -7.18 -11.36 10.82
C LEU A 99 -6.49 -10.10 11.34
N GLU A 100 -5.19 -10.22 11.64
CA GLU A 100 -4.33 -9.07 11.95
C GLU A 100 -4.28 -8.08 10.76
N MET A 101 -4.01 -6.81 11.05
CA MET A 101 -3.94 -5.78 10.00
C MET A 101 -2.82 -6.02 8.97
N THR A 102 -1.79 -6.76 9.36
CA THR A 102 -0.68 -7.15 8.49
C THR A 102 -0.83 -8.56 7.90
N ASP A 103 -1.94 -9.26 8.18
CA ASP A 103 -2.12 -10.64 7.73
C ASP A 103 -2.04 -10.74 6.20
N PRO A 104 -1.26 -11.68 5.63
CA PRO A 104 -1.13 -11.84 4.18
C PRO A 104 -2.44 -12.23 3.49
N ASN A 105 -3.38 -12.84 4.20
CA ASN A 105 -4.68 -13.24 3.71
C ASN A 105 -5.76 -12.16 3.86
N ARG A 106 -5.48 -11.07 4.57
CA ARG A 106 -6.40 -9.94 4.70
C ARG A 106 -6.76 -9.42 3.31
N LYS A 107 -8.06 -9.29 3.03
CA LYS A 107 -8.57 -8.81 1.76
C LYS A 107 -8.31 -7.32 1.63
N VAL A 108 -7.78 -6.94 0.47
CA VAL A 108 -7.64 -5.56 0.05
C VAL A 108 -8.44 -5.36 -1.24
N TYR A 109 -9.15 -4.23 -1.32
CA TYR A 109 -10.02 -3.89 -2.46
C TYR A 109 -9.46 -2.73 -3.30
N GLY A 110 -8.29 -2.22 -2.94
CA GLY A 110 -7.53 -1.29 -3.74
C GLY A 110 -6.21 -0.94 -3.08
N ILE A 111 -5.31 -0.40 -3.88
CA ILE A 111 -3.95 -0.09 -3.47
C ILE A 111 -3.47 1.15 -4.22
N ARG A 112 -2.70 2.00 -3.56
CA ARG A 112 -2.17 3.23 -4.14
C ARG A 112 -0.75 3.51 -3.65
N LEU A 113 -0.02 4.29 -4.44
CA LEU A 113 1.27 4.84 -4.06
C LEU A 113 1.12 6.30 -3.63
N SER A 114 1.93 6.71 -2.67
CA SER A 114 2.05 8.10 -2.23
C SER A 114 3.50 8.40 -1.88
N LEU A 115 3.85 9.68 -1.78
CA LEU A 115 5.14 10.03 -1.20
C LEU A 115 5.14 9.73 0.30
N THR A 116 6.27 9.26 0.81
CA THR A 116 6.50 9.14 2.25
C THR A 116 6.47 10.54 2.87
N PRO A 117 5.70 10.77 3.94
CA PRO A 117 5.72 12.04 4.66
C PRO A 117 7.13 12.34 5.20
N ASP A 118 7.55 13.61 5.11
CA ASP A 118 8.80 14.11 5.70
C ASP A 118 8.85 13.97 7.24
#